data_AF-A0A835H8G3-F1
#
_entry.id   AF-A0A835H8G3-F1
#
_cell.length_a   1.000
_cell.length_b   1.000
_cell.length_c   1.000
_cell.angle_alpha   90.00
_cell.angle_beta   90.00
_cell.angle_gamma   90.00
#
_symmetry.space_group_name_H-M   'P 1'
#
loop_
_entity.id
_entity.type
_entity.pdbx_description
1 polymer ?
#
loop_
_entity_poly.entity_id
_entity_poly.type
_entity_poly.pdbx_seq_one_letter_code
_entity_poly.pdbx_strand_id
1 'polypeptide(L)'
;MTRRKLKAFIRKLFKILRMNAPRTAGSFAMWAAVFSVCNCSTVNVQQKEDPWNSIIASAATGRIMSMRSELRAASKSALGLGILFGFAEGMNIIRKKFLEERPSALSA
;
A
#
# COMPACT_ATOMS: atom_id res chain seq x y z
N MET A 1 10.81 30.36 26.20
CA MET A 1 9.62 29.47 26.20
C MET A 1 9.66 28.58 27.44
N THR A 2 8.72 28.73 28.38
CA THR A 2 8.79 28.10 29.72
C THR A 2 8.41 26.61 29.68
N ARG A 3 9.06 25.75 30.48
CA ARG A 3 8.80 24.28 30.56
C ARG A 3 7.31 23.91 30.73
N ARG A 4 6.51 24.79 31.34
CA ARG A 4 5.05 24.63 31.49
C ARG A 4 4.31 24.73 30.15
N LYS A 5 4.68 25.68 29.29
CA LYS A 5 4.12 25.82 27.93
C LYS A 5 4.49 24.62 27.06
N LEU A 6 5.72 24.11 27.19
CA LEU A 6 6.17 22.89 26.51
C LEU A 6 5.38 21.65 26.95
N LYS A 7 5.21 21.42 28.26
CA LYS A 7 4.41 20.28 28.77
C LYS A 7 2.93 20.36 28.39
N ALA A 8 2.36 21.56 28.28
CA ALA A 8 0.99 21.75 27.81
C ALA A 8 0.86 21.47 26.30
N PHE A 9 1.83 21.94 25.51
CA PHE A 9 1.90 21.67 24.08
C PHE A 9 2.06 20.18 23.77
N ILE A 10 2.99 19.48 24.42
CA ILE A 10 3.21 18.04 24.23
C ILE A 10 1.95 17.23 24.60
N ARG A 11 1.27 17.58 25.71
CA ARG A 11 0.00 16.92 26.07
C ARG A 11 -1.10 17.14 25.03
N LYS A 12 -1.21 18.35 24.48
CA LYS A 12 -2.17 18.66 23.41
C LYS A 12 -1.86 17.85 22.15
N LEU A 13 -0.59 17.80 21.74
CA LEU A 13 -0.13 17.02 20.59
C LEU A 13 -0.42 15.53 20.77
N PHE A 14 -0.07 14.97 21.94
CA PHE A 14 -0.32 13.56 22.25
C PHE A 14 -1.80 13.19 22.21
N LYS A 15 -2.68 14.08 22.69
CA LYS A 15 -4.14 13.86 22.62
C LYS A 15 -4.62 13.83 21.16
N ILE A 16 -4.13 14.73 20.31
CA ILE A 16 -4.46 14.75 18.88
C ILE A 16 -3.95 13.49 18.17
N LEU A 17 -2.71 13.10 18.45
CA LEU A 17 -2.10 11.90 17.87
C LEU A 17 -2.89 10.65 18.26
N ARG A 18 -3.25 10.49 19.53
CA ARG A 18 -3.99 9.32 20.03
C ARG A 18 -5.37 9.16 19.40
N MET A 19 -6.02 10.26 19.01
CA MET A 19 -7.33 10.21 18.35
C MET A 19 -7.23 9.84 16.86
N ASN A 20 -6.15 10.21 16.19
CA ASN A 20 -6.02 10.04 14.73
C ASN A 20 -5.17 8.83 14.33
N ALA A 21 -4.13 8.50 15.11
CA ALA A 21 -3.23 7.38 14.85
C ALA A 21 -3.96 6.03 14.64
N PRO A 22 -4.89 5.59 15.53
CA PRO A 22 -5.56 4.30 15.33
C PRO A 22 -6.47 4.29 14.10
N ARG A 23 -7.01 5.45 13.69
CA ARG A 23 -7.87 5.54 12.50
C ARG A 23 -7.08 5.31 11.22
N THR A 24 -5.93 5.97 11.08
CA THR A 24 -5.07 5.79 9.89
C THR A 24 -4.40 4.43 9.89
N ALA A 25 -3.88 3.98 11.04
CA ALA A 25 -3.25 2.67 11.18
C ALA A 25 -4.26 1.52 10.94
N GLY A 26 -5.49 1.65 11.44
CA GLY A 26 -6.55 0.67 11.23
C GLY A 26 -6.95 0.55 9.75
N SER A 27 -7.11 1.68 9.06
CA SER A 27 -7.39 1.68 7.61
C SER A 27 -6.25 1.04 6.81
N PHE A 28 -5.00 1.30 7.19
CA PHE A 28 -3.83 0.70 6.54
C PHE A 28 -3.74 -0.81 6.79
N ALA A 29 -4.00 -1.26 8.02
CA ALA A 29 -4.03 -2.68 8.36
C ALA A 29 -5.11 -3.43 7.59
N MET A 30 -6.32 -2.84 7.45
CA MET A 30 -7.39 -3.42 6.65
C MET A 30 -7.01 -3.51 5.17
N TRP A 31 -6.42 -2.44 4.62
CA TRP A 31 -5.92 -2.45 3.26
C TRP A 31 -4.89 -3.57 3.03
N ALA A 32 -3.90 -3.71 3.94
CA ALA A 32 -2.86 -4.72 3.86
C ALA A 32 -3.42 -6.15 3.96
N ALA A 33 -4.37 -6.39 4.86
CA ALA A 33 -5.01 -7.69 5.03
C ALA A 33 -5.78 -8.10 3.76
N VAL A 34 -6.59 -7.19 3.20
CA VAL A 34 -7.35 -7.46 1.98
C VAL A 34 -6.42 -7.65 0.78
N PHE A 35 -5.36 -6.86 0.67
CA PHE A 35 -4.36 -7.01 -0.38
C PHE A 35 -3.68 -8.38 -0.33
N SER A 36 -3.28 -8.84 0.87
CA SER A 36 -2.66 -10.16 1.03
C SER A 36 -3.61 -11.28 0.62
N VAL A 37 -4.88 -11.22 1.03
CA VAL A 37 -5.89 -12.23 0.63
C VAL A 37 -6.10 -12.22 -0.88
N CYS A 38 -6.20 -11.04 -1.50
CA CYS A 38 -6.35 -10.93 -2.95
C CYS A 38 -5.12 -11.48 -3.69
N ASN A 39 -3.91 -11.18 -3.22
CA ASN A 39 -2.68 -11.63 -3.86
C ASN A 39 -2.50 -13.15 -3.74
N CYS A 40 -2.78 -13.73 -2.57
CA CYS A 40 -2.77 -15.20 -2.42
C CYS A 40 -3.83 -15.86 -3.31
N SER A 41 -4.99 -15.22 -3.47
CA SER A 41 -6.06 -15.74 -4.32
C SER A 41 -5.68 -15.72 -5.80
N THR A 42 -5.06 -14.65 -6.30
CA THR A 42 -4.63 -14.55 -7.70
C THR A 42 -3.52 -15.54 -8.03
N VAL A 43 -2.57 -15.75 -7.12
CA VAL A 43 -1.53 -16.78 -7.24
C VAL A 43 -2.15 -18.17 -7.25
N ASN A 44 -3.14 -18.45 -6.39
CA ASN A 44 -3.81 -19.75 -6.36
C ASN A 44 -4.61 -20.03 -7.65
N VAL A 45 -5.17 -19.00 -8.29
CA VAL A 45 -5.94 -19.15 -9.54
C VAL A 45 -5.01 -19.29 -10.75
N GLN A 46 -3.95 -18.49 -10.84
CA GLN A 46 -3.11 -18.43 -12.04
C GLN A 46 -1.88 -19.34 -11.98
N GLN A 47 -1.51 -19.83 -10.79
CA GLN A 47 -0.34 -20.69 -10.53
C GLN A 47 0.99 -20.10 -11.07
N LYS A 48 1.04 -18.79 -11.27
CA LYS A 48 2.19 -18.03 -11.76
C LYS A 48 2.30 -16.72 -11.00
N GLU A 49 3.52 -16.31 -10.68
CA GLU A 49 3.82 -15.06 -9.97
C GLU A 49 4.12 -13.95 -11.00
N ASP A 50 3.10 -13.51 -11.73
CA ASP A 50 3.24 -12.45 -12.74
C ASP A 50 3.04 -11.06 -12.12
N PRO A 51 3.72 -10.01 -12.60
CA PRO A 51 3.53 -8.62 -12.10
C PRO A 51 2.08 -8.12 -12.25
N TRP A 52 1.29 -8.76 -13.10
CA TRP A 52 -0.15 -8.53 -13.23
C TRP A 52 -0.96 -8.94 -11.99
N ASN A 53 -0.48 -9.88 -11.17
CA ASN A 53 -1.16 -10.31 -9.96
C ASN A 53 -1.25 -9.18 -8.94
N SER A 54 -0.16 -8.45 -8.71
CA SER A 54 -0.13 -7.29 -7.80
C SER A 54 -1.08 -6.18 -8.26
N ILE A 55 -1.20 -5.96 -9.57
CA ILE A 55 -2.07 -4.92 -10.15
C ILE A 55 -3.55 -5.31 -9.99
N ILE A 56 -3.89 -6.56 -10.29
CA ILE A 56 -5.26 -7.07 -10.18
C ILE A 56 -5.67 -7.17 -8.70
N ALA A 57 -4.78 -7.64 -7.84
CA ALA A 57 -5.03 -7.75 -6.40
C ALA A 57 -5.23 -6.36 -5.75
N SER A 58 -4.47 -5.35 -6.16
CA SER A 58 -4.63 -3.98 -5.66
C SER A 58 -5.92 -3.32 -6.16
N ALA A 59 -6.29 -3.52 -7.43
CA ALA A 59 -7.57 -3.06 -7.96
C ALA A 59 -8.77 -3.74 -7.26
N ALA A 60 -8.69 -5.05 -7.03
CA ALA A 60 -9.70 -5.80 -6.29
C ALA A 60 -9.83 -5.31 -4.84
N THR A 61 -8.70 -5.06 -4.17
CA THR A 61 -8.66 -4.50 -2.82
C THR A 61 -9.32 -3.12 -2.75
N GLY A 62 -9.03 -2.24 -3.72
CA GLY A 62 -9.67 -0.93 -3.82
C GLY A 62 -11.18 -1.01 -3.98
N ARG A 63 -11.64 -1.94 -4.83
CA ARG A 63 -13.08 -2.20 -5.01
C ARG A 63 -13.73 -2.71 -3.72
N ILE A 64 -13.09 -3.63 -3.00
CA ILE A 64 -13.61 -4.22 -1.76
C ILE A 64 -13.75 -3.16 -0.65
N MET A 65 -12.73 -2.32 -0.45
CA MET A 65 -12.77 -1.28 0.60
C MET A 65 -13.84 -0.21 0.33
N SER A 66 -14.06 0.11 -0.94
CA SER A 66 -15.07 1.10 -1.35
C SER A 66 -16.41 0.46 -1.71
N MET A 67 -16.60 -0.83 -1.48
CA MET A 67 -17.84 -1.54 -1.83
C MET A 67 -19.06 -1.03 -1.04
N ARG A 68 -18.83 -0.43 0.14
CA ARG A 68 -19.86 0.23 0.96
C ARG A 68 -20.19 1.64 0.48
N SER A 69 -19.45 2.18 -0.48
CA SER A 69 -19.72 3.47 -1.12
C SER A 69 -20.35 3.25 -2.50
N GLU A 70 -20.84 4.31 -3.14
CA GLU A 70 -21.43 4.23 -4.48
C GLU A 70 -20.49 3.55 -5.48
N LEU A 71 -21.05 2.87 -6.49
CA LEU A 71 -20.27 2.17 -7.53
C LEU A 71 -19.21 3.08 -8.19
N ARG A 72 -19.52 4.36 -8.39
CA ARG A 72 -18.57 5.34 -8.94
C ARG A 72 -17.36 5.55 -8.02
N ALA A 73 -17.55 5.58 -6.71
CA ALA A 73 -16.46 5.71 -5.75
C ALA A 73 -15.61 4.44 -5.71
N ALA A 74 -16.25 3.26 -5.80
CA ALA A 74 -15.55 1.97 -5.88
C ALA A 74 -14.72 1.79 -7.17
N SER A 75 -15.23 2.25 -8.31
CA SER A 75 -14.46 2.23 -9.56
C SER A 75 -13.26 3.18 -9.51
N LYS A 76 -13.42 4.38 -8.93
CA LYS A 76 -12.33 5.35 -8.78
C LYS A 76 -11.21 4.83 -7.87
N SER A 77 -11.56 4.19 -6.75
CA SER A 77 -10.56 3.64 -5.83
C SER A 77 -9.83 2.43 -6.43
N ALA A 78 -10.54 1.55 -7.14
CA ALA A 78 -9.95 0.43 -7.87
C ALA A 78 -8.95 0.91 -8.93
N LEU A 79 -9.33 1.92 -9.74
CA LEU A 79 -8.43 2.55 -10.73
C LEU A 79 -7.23 3.21 -10.06
N GLY A 80 -7.45 4.01 -9.01
CA GLY A 80 -6.36 4.72 -8.33
C GLY A 80 -5.32 3.78 -7.73
N LEU A 81 -5.76 2.73 -7.03
CA LEU A 81 -4.85 1.74 -6.45
C LEU A 81 -4.18 0.86 -7.51
N GLY A 82 -4.90 0.48 -8.57
CA GLY A 82 -4.34 -0.29 -9.68
C GLY A 82 -3.25 0.48 -10.44
N ILE A 83 -3.46 1.77 -10.73
CA ILE A 83 -2.46 2.62 -11.38
C ILE A 83 -1.22 2.77 -10.49
N LEU A 84 -1.40 3.01 -9.20
CA LEU A 84 -0.30 3.18 -8.25
C LEU A 84 0.57 1.93 -8.15
N PHE A 85 -0.05 0.75 -8.07
CA PHE A 85 0.68 -0.53 -8.06
C PHE A 85 1.26 -0.90 -9.42
N GLY A 86 0.60 -0.55 -10.52
CA GLY A 86 1.17 -0.69 -11.86
C GLY A 86 2.47 0.10 -12.02
N PHE A 87 2.52 1.31 -11.45
CA PHE A 87 3.76 2.09 -11.40
C PHE A 87 4.83 1.45 -10.50
N ALA A 88 4.45 0.96 -9.31
CA ALA A 88 5.37 0.28 -8.41
C ALA A 88 6.00 -0.98 -9.03
N GLU A 89 5.21 -1.80 -9.73
CA GLU A 89 5.73 -2.96 -10.44
C GLU A 89 6.57 -2.58 -11.67
N GLY A 90 6.21 -1.50 -12.36
CA GLY A 90 7.05 -0.91 -13.41
C GLY A 90 8.44 -0.53 -12.89
N MET A 91 8.52 0.12 -11.72
CA MET A 91 9.78 0.41 -11.04
C MET A 91 10.51 -0.87 -10.60
N ASN A 92 9.80 -1.91 -10.15
CA ASN A 92 10.41 -3.18 -9.78
C ASN A 92 11.10 -3.86 -10.97
N ILE A 93 10.49 -3.83 -12.16
CA ILE A 93 11.08 -4.39 -13.38
C ILE A 93 12.36 -3.62 -13.72
N ILE A 94 12.32 -2.28 -13.67
CA ILE A 94 13.48 -1.43 -13.94
C ILE A 94 14.60 -1.71 -12.92
N ARG A 95 14.27 -1.79 -11.62
CA ARG A 95 15.24 -2.10 -10.55
C ARG A 95 15.88 -3.47 -10.75
N LYS A 96 15.11 -4.50 -11.12
CA LYS A 96 15.65 -5.83 -11.42
C LYS A 96 16.65 -5.77 -12.56
N LYS A 97 16.35 -5.04 -13.64
CA LYS A 97 17.28 -4.85 -14.76
C LYS A 97 18.58 -4.13 -14.35
N PHE A 98 18.49 -3.03 -13.60
CA PHE A 98 19.70 -2.31 -13.12
C PHE A 98 20.56 -3.12 -12.13
N LEU A 99 19.93 -3.95 -11.29
CA LEU A 99 20.66 -4.82 -10.36
C LEU A 99 21.25 -6.04 -11.06
N GLU A 100 20.59 -6.56 -12.09
CA GLU A 100 21.05 -7.69 -12.90
C GLU A 100 22.14 -7.30 -13.90
N GLU A 101 22.16 -6.04 -14.36
CA GLU A 101 23.29 -5.40 -15.05
C GLU A 101 24.54 -5.22 -14.17
N ARG A 102 24.51 -5.63 -12.90
CA ARG A 102 25.73 -5.87 -12.10
C ARG A 102 26.14 -7.37 -12.09
N PRO A 103 26.41 -8.05 -13.21
CA PRO A 103 27.07 -9.33 -13.13
C PRO A 103 28.57 -9.07 -12.94
N SER A 104 29.18 -9.73 -11.96
CA SER A 104 30.61 -10.10 -11.94
C SER A 104 31.72 -9.02 -11.88
N ALA A 105 31.47 -7.71 -11.96
CA ALA A 105 32.55 -6.70 -11.90
C ALA A 105 33.09 -6.39 -10.48
N LEU A 106 32.66 -7.12 -9.46
CA LEU A 106 33.08 -6.96 -8.06
C LEU A 106 33.61 -8.26 -7.43
N SER A 107 33.89 -9.27 -8.27
CA SER A 107 34.50 -10.54 -7.85
C SER A 107 35.60 -11.01 -8.83
N ALA A 108 36.37 -10.05 -9.36
CA ALA A 108 37.66 -10.29 -10.02
C ALA A 108 38.67 -9.27 -9.47
#